data_AF-A2FE12-F1
#
_entry.id   AF-A2FE12-F1
#
_cell.length_a   1.000
_cell.length_b   1.000
_cell.length_c   1.000
_cell.angle_alpha   90.00
_cell.angle_beta   90.00
_cell.angle_gamma   90.00
#
_symmetry.space_group_name_H-M   'P 1'
#
loop_
_entity.id
_entity.type
_entity.pdbx_description
1 polymer ?
#
loop_
_entity_poly.entity_id
_entity_poly.type
_entity_poly.pdbx_seq_one_letter_code
_entity_poly.pdbx_strand_id
1 'polypeptide(L)'
;MLARSNKNADPTGRFEKLDTLLTCHTNVVSYKAYDRETGMEVSWFEVNVIDYTPTQRQQLLVTAARFMNLRCKEILAVLHYWEDFENNIFYFVTETINTSSIANMIVDFGPKLKPKLIAK
;
A
#
# COMPACT_ATOMS: atom_id res chain seq x y z
N MET A 1 -19.31 -24.43 13.98
CA MET A 1 -19.29 -23.01 13.57
C MET A 1 -17.87 -22.71 13.14
N LEU A 2 -17.58 -22.83 11.84
CA LEU A 2 -16.23 -22.60 11.31
C LEU A 2 -15.97 -21.09 11.37
N ALA A 3 -14.98 -20.67 12.15
CA ALA A 3 -14.50 -19.30 12.16
C ALA A 3 -14.10 -18.95 10.71
N ARG A 4 -14.81 -18.00 10.09
CA ARG A 4 -14.34 -17.39 8.86
C ARG A 4 -12.98 -16.79 9.18
N SER A 5 -11.91 -17.31 8.57
CA SER A 5 -10.60 -16.67 8.60
C SER A 5 -10.80 -15.20 8.25
N ASN A 6 -10.50 -14.31 9.19
CA ASN A 6 -10.76 -12.89 9.03
C ASN A 6 -9.67 -12.33 8.10
N LYS A 7 -9.84 -12.49 6.78
CA LYS A 7 -8.94 -11.99 5.73
C LYS A 7 -8.77 -10.46 5.73
N ASN A 8 -9.51 -9.77 6.59
CA ASN A 8 -9.50 -8.32 6.71
C ASN A 8 -8.66 -7.84 7.90
N ALA A 9 -7.96 -8.72 8.61
CA ALA A 9 -7.07 -8.32 9.70
C ALA A 9 -5.63 -8.80 9.44
N ASP A 10 -4.66 -8.03 9.91
CA ASP A 10 -3.27 -8.49 9.94
C ASP A 10 -3.09 -9.65 10.95
N PRO A 11 -1.97 -10.38 10.92
CA PRO A 11 -1.73 -11.52 11.82
C PRO A 11 -1.79 -11.19 13.31
N THR A 12 -1.50 -9.93 13.69
CA THR A 12 -1.59 -9.47 15.08
C THR A 12 -3.00 -9.03 15.47
N GLY A 13 -3.86 -8.77 14.49
CA GLY A 13 -5.23 -8.28 14.69
C GLY A 13 -5.34 -6.79 14.99
N ARG A 14 -4.24 -6.04 14.88
CA ARG A 14 -4.15 -4.58 15.10
C ARG A 14 -4.70 -3.78 13.92
N PHE A 15 -4.32 -4.14 12.70
CA PHE A 15 -4.71 -3.43 11.49
C PHE A 15 -5.86 -4.16 10.81
N GLU A 16 -6.89 -3.40 10.45
CA GLU A 16 -8.08 -3.93 9.79
C GLU A 16 -8.30 -3.26 8.44
N LYS A 17 -8.27 -4.07 7.37
CA LYS A 17 -8.55 -3.68 5.99
C LYS A 17 -10.03 -3.43 5.78
N LEU A 18 -10.33 -2.38 5.01
CA LEU A 18 -11.65 -2.07 4.49
C LEU A 18 -11.74 -2.41 2.99
N ASP A 19 -12.95 -2.63 2.49
CA ASP A 19 -13.21 -2.88 1.06
C ASP A 19 -13.12 -1.61 0.18
N THR A 20 -12.45 -0.56 0.65
CA THR A 20 -12.25 0.70 -0.09
C THR A 20 -10.89 0.70 -0.78
N LEU A 21 -10.90 0.50 -2.10
CA LEU A 21 -9.71 0.56 -2.96
C LEU A 21 -9.14 1.98 -3.01
N LEU A 22 -7.83 2.12 -2.84
CA LEU A 22 -7.07 3.36 -2.99
C LEU A 22 -6.34 3.40 -4.33
N THR A 23 -5.52 2.38 -4.61
CA THR A 23 -4.81 2.25 -5.88
C THR A 23 -4.77 0.82 -6.37
N CYS A 24 -4.68 0.64 -7.69
CA CYS A 24 -4.50 -0.65 -8.33
C CYS A 24 -3.47 -0.51 -9.45
N HIS A 25 -2.36 -1.22 -9.31
CA HIS A 25 -1.28 -1.33 -10.29
C HIS A 25 -1.03 -2.82 -10.59
N THR A 26 -0.20 -3.11 -11.60
CA THR A 26 0.01 -4.47 -12.13
C THR A 26 0.32 -5.52 -11.06
N ASN A 27 1.12 -5.17 -10.05
CA ASN A 27 1.59 -6.09 -9.02
C ASN A 27 1.31 -5.60 -7.59
N VAL A 28 0.64 -4.46 -7.43
CA VAL A 28 0.33 -3.91 -6.12
C VAL A 28 -1.06 -3.29 -6.10
N VAL A 29 -1.82 -3.62 -5.06
CA VAL A 29 -3.12 -3.04 -4.77
C VAL A 29 -3.07 -2.43 -3.39
N SER A 30 -3.70 -1.28 -3.20
CA SER A 30 -3.82 -0.65 -1.88
C SER A 30 -5.26 -0.34 -1.51
N TYR A 31 -5.55 -0.45 -0.21
CA TYR A 31 -6.86 -0.27 0.38
C TYR A 31 -6.78 0.65 1.59
N LYS A 32 -7.91 1.25 1.96
CA LYS A 32 -8.06 1.86 3.28
C LYS A 32 -8.03 0.79 4.36
N ALA A 33 -7.48 1.13 5.51
CA ALA A 33 -7.47 0.32 6.70
C ALA A 33 -7.48 1.21 7.95
N TYR A 34 -7.72 0.61 9.12
CA TYR A 34 -7.61 1.30 10.41
C TYR A 34 -6.63 0.59 11.34
N ASP A 35 -5.85 1.38 12.07
CA ASP A 35 -5.09 0.93 13.22
C ASP A 35 -6.00 0.94 14.45
N ARG A 36 -6.35 -0.24 14.96
CA ARG A 36 -7.28 -0.39 16.09
C ARG A 36 -6.71 0.11 17.42
N GLU A 37 -5.39 0.24 17.55
CA GLU A 37 -4.78 0.77 18.76
C GLU A 37 -4.84 2.30 18.83
N THR A 38 -4.61 2.97 17.70
CA THR A 38 -4.53 4.43 17.64
C THR A 38 -5.82 5.08 17.13
N GLY A 39 -6.69 4.33 16.47
CA GLY A 39 -7.90 4.82 15.80
C GLY A 39 -7.62 5.58 14.50
N MET A 40 -6.38 5.57 14.00
CA MET A 40 -5.97 6.32 12.82
C MET A 40 -6.27 5.53 11.53
N GLU A 41 -6.62 6.25 10.46
CA GLU A 41 -6.65 5.68 9.10
C GLU A 41 -5.21 5.38 8.66
N VAL A 42 -5.04 4.21 8.04
CA VAL A 42 -3.78 3.71 7.50
C VAL A 42 -4.01 3.15 6.10
N SER A 43 -2.93 3.02 5.33
CA SER A 43 -2.96 2.43 3.99
C SER A 43 -2.45 0.99 4.03
N TRP A 44 -3.24 0.06 3.50
CA TRP A 44 -2.93 -1.36 3.43
C TRP A 44 -2.52 -1.74 2.02
N PHE A 45 -1.34 -2.33 1.84
CA PHE A 45 -0.81 -2.73 0.54
C PHE A 45 -0.70 -4.24 0.42
N GLU A 46 -1.07 -4.75 -0.75
CA GLU A 46 -0.97 -6.14 -1.16
C GLU A 46 -0.08 -6.22 -2.39
N VAL A 47 1.09 -6.84 -2.27
CA VAL A 47 2.05 -7.01 -3.37
C VAL A 47 2.06 -8.47 -3.80
N ASN A 48 1.75 -8.72 -5.07
CA ASN A 48 1.88 -10.06 -5.64
C ASN A 48 3.37 -10.39 -5.86
N VAL A 49 3.84 -11.45 -5.19
CA VAL A 49 5.23 -11.92 -5.22
C VAL A 49 5.36 -13.32 -5.85
N ILE A 50 4.38 -13.75 -6.64
CA ILE A 50 4.39 -15.07 -7.28
C ILE A 50 5.65 -15.33 -8.12
N ASP A 51 6.13 -14.31 -8.82
CA ASP A 51 7.31 -14.39 -9.69
C ASP A 51 8.63 -14.09 -8.95
N TYR A 52 8.59 -13.88 -7.64
CA TYR A 52 9.78 -13.53 -6.86
C TYR A 52 10.53 -14.78 -6.45
N THR A 53 11.83 -14.80 -6.72
CA THR A 53 12.76 -15.82 -6.20
C THR A 53 12.84 -15.75 -4.67
N PRO A 54 13.27 -16.83 -4.00
CA PRO A 54 13.48 -16.82 -2.54
C PRO A 54 14.42 -15.71 -2.08
N THR A 55 15.46 -15.39 -2.86
CA THR A 55 16.38 -14.29 -2.56
C THR A 55 15.71 -12.92 -2.63
N GLN A 56 14.85 -12.69 -3.63
CA GLN A 56 14.10 -11.43 -3.74
C GLN A 56 13.11 -11.26 -2.60
N ARG A 57 12.41 -12.33 -2.19
CA ARG A 57 11.51 -12.30 -1.01
C ARG A 57 12.28 -11.99 0.27
N GLN A 58 13.43 -12.62 0.47
CA GLN A 58 14.30 -12.33 1.62
C GLN A 58 14.78 -10.87 1.61
N GLN A 59 15.16 -10.34 0.45
CA GLN A 59 15.55 -8.93 0.32
C GLN A 59 14.38 -7.99 0.64
N LEU A 60 13.17 -8.33 0.21
CA LEU A 60 11.96 -7.57 0.52
C LEU A 60 11.68 -7.53 2.03
N LEU A 61 11.75 -8.67 2.72
CA LEU A 61 11.60 -8.77 4.17
C LEU A 61 12.65 -7.93 4.93
N VAL A 62 13.92 -8.03 4.53
CA VAL A 62 15.02 -7.24 5.12
C VAL A 62 14.79 -5.74 4.89
N THR A 63 14.28 -5.37 3.73
CA THR A 63 14.01 -3.97 3.36
C THR A 63 12.85 -3.43 4.20
N ALA A 64 11.74 -4.16 4.30
CA ALA A 64 10.60 -3.77 5.14
C ALA A 64 11.00 -3.62 6.61
N ALA A 65 11.82 -4.53 7.14
CA ALA A 65 12.36 -4.42 8.49
C ALA A 65 13.19 -3.14 8.72
N ARG A 66 13.94 -2.70 7.70
CA ARG A 66 14.71 -1.44 7.77
C ARG A 66 13.77 -0.23 7.76
N PHE A 67 12.77 -0.21 6.88
CA PHE A 67 11.81 0.89 6.79
C PHE A 67 10.94 1.04 8.04
N MET A 68 10.58 -0.07 8.70
CA MET A 68 9.88 -0.06 10.00
C MET A 68 10.61 0.76 11.08
N ASN A 69 11.95 0.75 11.04
CA ASN A 69 12.80 1.43 12.00
C ASN A 69 13.25 2.83 11.52
N LEU A 70 12.92 3.20 10.28
CA LEU A 70 13.27 4.50 9.74
C LEU A 70 12.33 5.57 10.32
N ARG A 71 12.91 6.60 10.93
CA ARG A 71 12.19 7.76 11.45
C ARG A 71 12.67 9.01 10.72
N CYS A 72 11.89 9.43 9.73
CA CYS A 72 12.13 10.63 8.94
C CYS A 72 10.77 11.23 8.60
N LYS A 73 10.58 12.51 8.91
CA LYS A 73 9.29 13.19 8.77
C LYS A 73 8.85 13.29 7.30
N GLU A 74 9.81 13.30 6.40
CA GLU A 74 9.63 13.45 4.96
C GLU A 74 9.38 12.10 4.25
N ILE A 75 9.57 10.98 4.94
CA ILE A 75 9.39 9.64 4.40
C ILE A 75 8.15 9.01 5.02
N LEU A 76 7.28 8.46 4.18
CA LEU A 76 6.09 7.75 4.63
C LEU A 76 6.48 6.54 5.47
N ALA A 77 6.00 6.47 6.71
CA ALA A 77 6.40 5.40 7.63
C ALA A 77 5.73 4.07 7.26
N VAL A 78 6.51 3.00 7.28
CA VAL A 78 6.01 1.62 7.31
C VAL A 78 5.70 1.28 8.76
N LEU A 79 4.47 0.82 9.01
CA LEU A 79 3.92 0.54 10.34
C LEU A 79 3.85 -0.96 10.63
N HIS A 80 3.69 -1.79 9.61
CA HIS A 80 3.70 -3.25 9.73
C HIS A 80 3.97 -3.91 8.38
N TYR A 81 4.40 -5.18 8.41
CA TYR A 81 4.53 -6.01 7.22
C TYR A 81 4.48 -7.50 7.60
N TRP A 82 4.03 -8.33 6.67
CA TRP A 82 4.06 -9.79 6.77
C TRP A 82 3.95 -10.42 5.38
N GLU A 83 4.23 -11.71 5.28
CA GLU A 83 4.13 -12.45 4.03
C GLU A 83 3.16 -13.62 4.20
N ASP A 84 2.26 -13.77 3.23
CA ASP A 84 1.39 -14.92 3.06
C ASP A 84 1.98 -15.80 1.95
N PHE A 85 2.70 -16.83 2.38
CA PHE A 85 3.35 -17.77 1.47
C PHE A 85 2.35 -18.63 0.69
N GLU A 86 1.15 -18.87 1.22
CA GLU A 86 0.13 -19.68 0.55
C GLU A 86 -0.46 -18.92 -0.65
N ASN A 87 -0.72 -17.63 -0.47
CA ASN A 87 -1.32 -16.79 -1.51
C ASN A 87 -0.29 -16.01 -2.35
N ASN A 88 1.01 -16.11 -2.04
CA ASN A 88 2.09 -15.35 -2.68
C ASN A 88 1.86 -13.83 -2.60
N ILE A 89 1.40 -13.34 -1.44
CA ILE A 89 1.19 -11.92 -1.20
C ILE A 89 2.13 -11.45 -0.09
N PHE A 90 2.89 -10.40 -0.39
CA PHE A 90 3.59 -9.63 0.62
C PHE A 90 2.73 -8.42 1.00
N TYR A 91 2.43 -8.30 2.29
CA TYR A 91 1.63 -7.21 2.82
C TYR A 91 2.50 -6.20 3.54
N PHE A 92 2.14 -4.93 3.43
CA PHE A 92 2.66 -3.89 4.32
C PHE A 92 1.63 -2.80 4.57
N VAL A 93 1.74 -2.16 5.73
CA VAL A 93 0.86 -1.07 6.17
C VAL A 93 1.70 0.18 6.35
N THR A 94 1.18 1.31 5.88
CA THR A 94 1.81 2.63 6.07
C THR A 94 0.86 3.60 6.74
N GLU A 95 1.40 4.74 7.19
CA GLU A 95 0.57 5.93 7.40
C GLU A 95 -0.19 6.29 6.11
N THR A 96 -1.33 6.96 6.24
CA THR A 96 -2.10 7.46 5.10
C THR A 96 -1.63 8.85 4.70
N ILE A 97 -1.55 9.10 3.39
CA ILE A 97 -1.44 10.45 2.83
C ILE A 97 -2.81 10.84 2.30
N ASN A 98 -3.38 11.93 2.82
CA ASN A 98 -4.69 12.43 2.41
C ASN A 98 -4.67 13.23 1.09
N THR A 99 -3.50 13.39 0.50
CA THR A 99 -3.26 14.12 -0.75
C THR A 99 -2.83 13.17 -1.86
N SER A 100 -3.15 13.52 -3.11
CA SER A 100 -2.69 12.76 -4.27
C SER A 100 -1.19 12.92 -4.48
N SER A 101 -0.61 12.06 -5.33
CA SER A 101 0.77 12.26 -5.79
C SER A 101 0.91 13.63 -6.47
N ILE A 102 2.12 14.21 -6.42
CA ILE A 102 2.43 15.47 -7.12
C ILE A 102 2.15 15.33 -8.62
N ALA A 103 2.45 14.17 -9.21
CA ALA A 103 2.15 13.88 -10.61
C ALA A 103 0.65 14.02 -10.91
N ASN A 104 -0.21 13.45 -10.06
CA ASN A 104 -1.66 13.60 -10.22
C ASN A 104 -2.11 15.05 -10.02
N MET A 105 -1.54 15.77 -9.04
CA MET A 105 -1.85 17.19 -8.84
C MET A 105 -1.50 18.03 -10.07
N ILE A 106 -0.37 17.75 -10.73
CA ILE A 106 0.01 18.46 -11.96
C ILE A 106 -0.96 18.14 -13.10
N VAL A 107 -1.47 16.91 -13.18
CA VAL A 107 -2.48 16.56 -14.19
C VAL A 107 -3.82 17.25 -13.91
N ASP A 108 -4.25 17.26 -12.66
CA ASP A 108 -5.56 17.79 -12.26
C ASP A 108 -5.61 19.32 -12.30
N PHE A 109 -4.51 19.98 -11.94
CA PHE A 109 -4.42 21.43 -11.80
C PHE A 109 -3.47 22.11 -12.80
N GLY A 110 -2.80 21.34 -13.65
CA GLY A 110 -1.93 21.88 -14.70
C GLY A 110 -2.71 22.61 -15.80
N PRO A 111 -2.01 23.41 -16.63
CA PRO A 111 -2.65 24.11 -17.74
C PRO A 111 -3.29 23.08 -18.68
N LYS A 112 -4.62 23.13 -18.81
CA LYS A 112 -5.35 22.34 -19.81
C LYS A 112 -4.83 22.72 -21.19
N LEU A 113 -3.98 21.86 -21.77
CA LEU A 113 -3.48 22.02 -23.13
C LEU A 113 -4.68 22.03 -24.08
N LYS A 114 -5.11 23.22 -24.49
CA LYS A 114 -6.14 23.34 -25.53
C LYS A 114 -5.50 22.86 -26.83
N PRO A 115 -6.05 21.84 -27.50
CA PRO A 115 -5.52 21.42 -28.79
C PRO A 115 -5.57 22.62 -29.74
N LYS A 116 -4.40 23.06 -30.23
CA LYS A 116 -4.33 23.99 -31.36
C LYS A 116 -4.77 23.19 -32.58
N LEU A 117 -5.98 23.46 -33.08
CA LEU A 117 -6.35 23.07 -34.44
C LEU A 117 -5.36 23.74 -35.39
N ILE A 118 -4.45 22.95 -35.94
CA ILE A 118 -3.65 23.36 -37.10
C ILE A 118 -4.54 23.06 -38.30
N ALA A 119 -5.26 24.08 -38.78
CA ALA A 119 -5.95 24.00 -40.06
C ALA A 119 -4.89 23.78 -41.16
N LYS A 120 -5.13 22.80 -42.03
CA LYS A 120 -4.32 22.54 -43.23
C LYS A 120 -4.68 23.54 -44.33
#